data_AF-A0A1C4AXN0-F1
#
_entry.id   AF-A0A1C4AXN0-F1
#
_cell.length_a   1.000
_cell.length_b   1.000
_cell.length_c   1.000
_cell.angle_alpha   90.00
_cell.angle_beta   90.00
_cell.angle_gamma   90.00
#
_symmetry.space_group_name_H-M   'P 1'
#
loop_
_entity.id
_entity.type
_entity.pdbx_description
1 polymer ?
#
loop_
_entity_poly.entity_id
_entity_poly.type
_entity_poly.pdbx_seq_one_letter_code
_entity_poly.pdbx_strand_id
1 'polypeptide(L)'
;MNSPKNIAEGMLQLFEARKKNNAEIFMQNAVSGFMDIPEDLWSLTRDFFDTDNRWRNQTDRIRLLTLIKKGLTSEDVRRILNTVVRKYLSGLSEAQSEKLFLKLSGKQLGGMAFKMIFVNELMSLFVAKIIPRFLVSAGITGVLSVGASVSRSIYTSYELLRLNKEIYFELRANGDLDLLYFLVEDNVRPFIDAIQYQGTDNTSDKEIFNHFLAGVSRV
;
A
#
# COMPACT_ATOMS: atom_id res chain seq x y z
N MET A 1 -6.85 18.95 -6.41
CA MET A 1 -6.25 18.41 -5.17
C MET A 1 -7.37 17.92 -4.28
N ASN A 2 -7.21 16.76 -3.65
CA ASN A 2 -8.18 16.24 -2.69
C ASN A 2 -8.21 17.14 -1.45
N SER A 3 -9.38 17.30 -0.82
CA SER A 3 -9.47 18.06 0.43
C SER A 3 -8.74 17.32 1.56
N PRO A 4 -8.19 18.04 2.57
CA PRO A 4 -7.60 17.43 3.78
C PRO A 4 -8.48 16.35 4.42
N LYS A 5 -9.80 16.61 4.45
CA LYS A 5 -10.80 15.66 4.95
C LYS A 5 -10.89 14.40 4.11
N ASN A 6 -10.96 14.51 2.78
CA ASN A 6 -11.06 13.35 1.88
C ASN A 6 -9.79 12.48 1.95
N ILE A 7 -8.62 13.09 2.10
CA ILE A 7 -7.36 12.37 2.28
C ILE A 7 -7.41 11.56 3.58
N ALA A 8 -7.82 12.20 4.69
CA ALA A 8 -7.95 11.52 5.98
C ALA A 8 -9.00 10.39 5.96
N GLU A 9 -10.16 10.60 5.33
CA GLU A 9 -11.18 9.57 5.12
C GLU A 9 -10.64 8.40 4.30
N GLY A 10 -9.89 8.66 3.23
CA GLY A 10 -9.20 7.64 2.46
C GLY A 10 -8.22 6.82 3.29
N MET A 11 -7.44 7.48 4.16
CA MET A 11 -6.52 6.78 5.07
C MET A 11 -7.26 5.87 6.07
N LEU A 12 -8.46 6.25 6.50
CA LEU A 12 -9.29 5.45 7.41
C LEU A 12 -9.88 4.20 6.75
N GLN A 13 -10.03 4.17 5.42
CA GLN A 13 -10.53 2.99 4.70
C GLN A 13 -9.66 1.75 4.93
N LEU A 14 -8.34 1.92 5.08
CA LEU A 14 -7.41 0.84 5.46
C LEU A 14 -7.74 0.22 6.83
N PHE A 15 -8.41 0.97 7.72
CA PHE A 15 -8.82 0.52 9.03
C PHE A 15 -10.26 0.00 9.07
N GLU A 16 -11.14 0.46 8.20
CA GLU A 16 -12.58 0.20 8.29
C GLU A 16 -13.05 -1.13 7.69
N ALA A 17 -12.16 -1.88 7.02
CA ALA A 17 -12.36 -3.21 6.44
C ALA A 17 -13.80 -3.74 6.54
N ARG A 18 -14.60 -3.42 5.51
CA ARG A 18 -15.98 -3.90 5.39
C ARG A 18 -16.05 -5.39 5.73
N LYS A 19 -16.80 -5.70 6.78
CA LYS A 19 -17.26 -7.03 7.14
C LYS A 19 -18.17 -7.53 6.00
N LYS A 20 -17.60 -8.14 4.96
CA LYS A 20 -18.37 -8.99 4.05
C LYS A 20 -18.19 -10.42 4.52
N ASN A 21 -19.28 -11.03 4.97
CA ASN A 21 -19.41 -12.43 5.42
C ASN A 21 -18.90 -13.49 4.41
N ASN A 22 -18.44 -13.09 3.23
CA ASN A 22 -17.90 -13.98 2.19
C ASN A 22 -16.39 -14.22 2.36
N ALA A 23 -15.73 -13.49 3.26
CA ALA A 23 -14.30 -13.61 3.57
C ALA A 23 -13.91 -15.00 4.09
N GLU A 24 -14.77 -15.61 4.92
CA GLU A 24 -14.47 -16.88 5.59
C GLU A 24 -14.50 -18.08 4.61
N ILE A 25 -15.39 -18.03 3.62
CA ILE A 25 -15.52 -19.01 2.52
C ILE A 25 -14.36 -18.87 1.51
N PHE A 26 -13.79 -17.67 1.38
CA PHE A 26 -12.66 -17.40 0.49
C PHE A 26 -11.30 -17.71 1.14
N MET A 27 -11.17 -17.54 2.46
CA MET A 27 -9.95 -17.82 3.23
C MET A 27 -9.54 -19.30 3.18
N GLN A 28 -10.49 -20.24 3.20
CA GLN A 28 -10.18 -21.68 3.06
C GLN A 28 -9.58 -22.04 1.70
N ASN A 29 -9.86 -21.27 0.65
CA ASN A 29 -9.36 -21.52 -0.71
C ASN A 29 -8.07 -20.74 -1.05
N ALA A 30 -7.76 -19.67 -0.31
CA ALA A 30 -6.57 -18.85 -0.53
C ALA A 30 -5.34 -19.29 0.30
N VAL A 31 -5.57 -19.94 1.45
CA VAL A 31 -4.49 -20.38 2.36
C VAL A 31 -3.61 -21.49 1.75
N SER A 32 -4.10 -22.18 0.71
CA SER A 32 -3.36 -23.19 -0.07
C SER A 32 -2.92 -22.73 -1.47
N GLY A 33 -3.23 -21.49 -1.91
CA GLY A 33 -3.11 -21.10 -3.31
C GLY A 33 -2.76 -19.62 -3.53
N PHE A 34 -1.47 -19.32 -3.59
CA PHE A 34 -0.96 -18.19 -4.38
C PHE A 34 -0.34 -18.80 -5.66
N MET A 35 -0.85 -18.37 -6.81
CA MET A 35 -0.82 -19.12 -8.09
C MET A 35 0.54 -19.71 -8.47
N ASP A 36 0.61 -21.04 -8.60
CA ASP A 36 1.26 -21.62 -9.78
C ASP A 36 0.45 -21.12 -10.98
N ILE A 37 0.98 -20.14 -11.72
CA ILE A 37 0.34 -19.65 -12.94
C ILE A 37 0.26 -20.85 -13.88
N PRO A 38 -0.94 -21.30 -14.29
CA PRO A 38 -1.06 -22.42 -15.22
C PRO A 38 -0.26 -22.13 -16.48
N GLU A 39 0.38 -23.14 -17.06
CA GLU A 39 1.27 -22.98 -18.22
C GLU A 39 0.58 -22.26 -19.40
N ASP A 40 -0.72 -22.46 -19.59
CA ASP A 40 -1.53 -21.80 -20.60
C ASP A 40 -1.67 -20.28 -20.34
N LEU A 41 -1.84 -19.87 -19.09
CA LEU A 41 -1.92 -18.45 -18.72
C LEU A 41 -0.57 -17.76 -18.87
N TRP A 42 0.52 -18.49 -18.60
CA TRP A 42 1.88 -18.01 -18.86
C TRP A 42 2.15 -17.83 -20.36
N SER A 43 1.69 -18.76 -21.19
CA SER A 43 1.79 -18.66 -22.65
C SER A 43 0.99 -17.48 -23.20
N LEU A 44 -0.28 -17.31 -22.77
CA LEU A 44 -1.10 -16.14 -23.12
C LEU A 44 -0.45 -14.81 -22.68
N THR A 45 0.20 -14.82 -21.51
CA THR A 45 0.97 -13.67 -21.03
C THR A 45 2.13 -13.37 -21.97
N ARG A 46 2.94 -14.37 -22.30
CA ARG A 46 4.06 -14.22 -23.21
C ARG A 46 3.61 -13.67 -24.58
N ASP A 47 2.55 -14.22 -25.15
CA ASP A 47 2.04 -13.86 -26.46
C ASP A 47 1.47 -12.42 -26.49
N PHE A 48 0.76 -12.00 -25.43
CA PHE A 48 0.30 -10.60 -25.31
C PHE A 48 1.47 -9.61 -25.27
N PHE A 49 2.53 -9.95 -24.53
CA PHE A 49 3.71 -9.09 -24.42
C PHE A 49 4.56 -9.06 -25.69
N ASP A 50 4.58 -10.15 -26.45
CA ASP A 50 5.25 -10.23 -27.75
C ASP A 50 4.49 -9.45 -28.84
N THR A 51 3.16 -9.45 -28.79
CA THR A 51 2.30 -8.81 -29.80
C THR A 51 2.12 -7.29 -29.62
N ASP A 52 2.22 -6.77 -28.40
CA ASP A 52 1.98 -5.35 -28.12
C ASP A 52 3.22 -4.47 -28.40
N ASN A 53 3.39 -3.98 -29.63
CA ASN A 53 4.56 -3.18 -30.04
C ASN A 53 4.45 -1.68 -29.67
N ARG A 54 4.77 -1.31 -28.43
CA ARG A 54 5.09 0.09 -28.03
C ARG A 54 6.42 0.14 -27.27
N TRP A 55 7.47 0.57 -27.97
CA TRP A 55 8.89 0.64 -27.54
C TRP A 55 9.14 1.29 -26.16
N ARG A 56 8.27 2.20 -25.71
CA ARG A 56 8.49 3.00 -24.49
C ARG A 56 8.36 2.20 -23.18
N ASN A 57 7.69 1.05 -23.19
CA ASN A 57 7.36 0.29 -21.97
C ASN A 57 8.05 -1.08 -21.88
N GLN A 58 8.98 -1.42 -22.78
CA GLN A 58 9.57 -2.77 -22.84
C GLN A 58 10.31 -3.16 -21.55
N THR A 59 11.05 -2.25 -20.92
CA THR A 59 11.77 -2.52 -19.66
C THR A 59 10.81 -2.85 -18.52
N ASP A 60 9.77 -2.05 -18.32
CA ASP A 60 8.80 -2.27 -17.23
C ASP A 60 7.95 -3.51 -17.48
N ARG A 61 7.70 -3.83 -18.74
CA ARG A 61 7.08 -5.08 -19.15
C ARG A 61 7.92 -6.31 -18.79
N ILE A 62 9.22 -6.29 -19.09
CA ILE A 62 10.15 -7.37 -18.73
C ILE A 62 10.23 -7.53 -17.21
N ARG A 63 10.28 -6.42 -16.46
CA ARG A 63 10.26 -6.41 -14.99
C ARG A 63 8.97 -7.05 -14.44
N LEU A 64 7.82 -6.66 -14.99
CA LEU A 64 6.53 -7.25 -14.60
C LEU A 64 6.45 -8.75 -14.94
N LEU A 65 6.88 -9.17 -16.13
CA LEU A 65 6.95 -10.58 -16.50
C LEU A 65 7.85 -11.38 -15.56
N THR A 66 8.96 -10.78 -15.12
CA THR A 66 9.87 -11.39 -14.16
C THR A 66 9.21 -11.55 -12.79
N LEU A 67 8.44 -10.57 -12.33
CA LEU A 67 7.66 -10.67 -11.09
C LEU A 67 6.59 -11.75 -11.17
N ILE A 68 5.83 -11.76 -12.27
CA ILE A 68 4.80 -12.77 -12.54
C ILE A 68 5.41 -14.17 -12.53
N LYS A 69 6.54 -14.37 -13.21
CA LYS A 69 7.26 -15.65 -13.27
C LYS A 69 7.77 -16.13 -11.91
N LYS A 70 8.22 -15.20 -11.04
CA LYS A 70 8.73 -15.52 -9.71
C LYS A 70 7.63 -15.94 -8.73
N GLY A 71 6.37 -15.69 -9.08
CA GLY A 71 5.26 -15.84 -8.15
C GLY A 71 5.15 -14.60 -7.27
N LEU A 72 3.97 -14.00 -7.27
CA LEU A 72 3.61 -12.93 -6.35
C LEU A 72 3.26 -13.56 -5.00
N THR A 73 3.43 -12.84 -3.90
CA THR A 73 3.13 -13.35 -2.56
C THR A 73 2.41 -12.30 -1.72
N SER A 74 1.75 -12.74 -0.65
CA SER A 74 1.22 -11.82 0.37
C SER A 74 2.32 -10.98 1.03
N GLU A 75 3.56 -11.48 1.06
CA GLU A 75 4.69 -10.73 1.58
C GLU A 75 5.06 -9.55 0.67
N ASP A 76 4.90 -9.65 -0.65
CA ASP A 76 5.09 -8.52 -1.58
C ASP A 76 4.11 -7.37 -1.29
N VAL A 77 2.83 -7.71 -1.13
CA VAL A 77 1.78 -6.76 -0.76
C VAL A 77 2.09 -6.11 0.59
N ARG A 78 2.50 -6.93 1.57
CA ARG A 78 2.91 -6.45 2.89
C ARG A 78 4.09 -5.50 2.82
N ARG A 79 5.08 -5.78 1.99
CA ARG A 79 6.24 -4.90 1.79
C ARG A 79 5.84 -3.54 1.22
N ILE A 80 4.91 -3.50 0.27
CA ILE A 80 4.39 -2.22 -0.27
C ILE A 80 3.69 -1.40 0.82
N LEU A 81 2.77 -2.02 1.56
CA LEU A 81 2.07 -1.38 2.67
C LEU A 81 3.06 -0.85 3.71
N ASN A 82 4.05 -1.67 4.07
CA ASN A 82 5.07 -1.28 5.04
C ASN A 82 5.89 -0.08 4.59
N THR A 83 6.35 -0.04 3.33
CA THR A 83 7.11 1.09 2.79
C THR A 83 6.30 2.38 2.87
N VAL A 84 5.06 2.39 2.37
CA VAL A 84 4.23 3.61 2.33
C VAL A 84 3.85 4.08 3.73
N VAL A 85 3.34 3.17 4.58
CA VAL A 85 2.90 3.52 5.94
C VAL A 85 4.09 3.95 6.80
N ARG A 86 5.23 3.27 6.70
CA ARG A 86 6.45 3.67 7.42
C ARG A 86 6.87 5.07 7.00
N LYS A 87 6.86 5.36 5.70
CA LYS A 87 7.23 6.69 5.19
C LYS A 87 6.34 7.78 5.78
N TYR A 88 5.02 7.55 5.82
CA TYR A 88 4.07 8.45 6.47
C TYR A 88 4.36 8.63 7.96
N LEU A 89 4.50 7.54 8.71
CA LEU A 89 4.75 7.61 10.15
C LEU A 89 6.07 8.30 10.49
N SER A 90 7.11 8.08 9.69
CA SER A 90 8.41 8.75 9.84
C SER A 90 8.35 10.26 9.58
N GLY A 91 7.37 10.75 8.81
CA GLY A 91 7.19 12.18 8.54
C GLY A 91 6.33 12.92 9.56
N LEU A 92 5.71 12.22 10.52
CA LEU A 92 4.93 12.86 11.58
C LEU A 92 5.83 13.65 12.54
N SER A 93 5.33 14.80 12.99
CA SER A 93 5.94 15.51 14.12
C SER A 93 5.87 14.67 15.40
N GLU A 94 6.69 15.02 16.39
CA GLU A 94 6.70 14.35 17.69
C GLU A 94 5.32 14.40 18.36
N ALA A 95 4.67 15.56 18.35
CA ALA A 95 3.34 15.76 18.92
C ALA A 95 2.25 14.96 18.17
N GLN A 96 2.33 14.85 16.84
CA GLN A 96 1.40 14.01 16.07
C GLN A 96 1.60 12.53 16.40
N SER A 97 2.86 12.09 16.44
CA SER A 97 3.18 10.70 16.70
C SER A 97 2.77 10.26 18.12
N GLU A 98 2.96 11.12 19.12
CA GLU A 98 2.52 10.90 20.50
C GLU A 98 0.99 10.77 20.60
N LYS A 99 0.26 11.70 19.98
CA LYS A 99 -1.21 11.67 19.94
C LYS A 99 -1.74 10.40 19.27
N LEU A 100 -1.14 9.99 18.15
CA LEU A 100 -1.54 8.77 17.45
C LEU A 100 -1.26 7.53 18.28
N PHE A 101 -0.08 7.46 18.91
CA PHE A 101 0.27 6.34 19.78
C PHE A 101 -0.66 6.25 21.00
N LEU A 102 -0.92 7.37 21.67
CA LEU A 102 -1.85 7.42 22.80
C LEU A 102 -3.23 6.93 22.38
N LYS A 103 -3.71 7.34 21.20
CA LYS A 103 -5.02 6.92 20.70
C LYS A 103 -5.09 5.44 20.33
N LEU A 104 -4.03 4.89 19.74
CA LEU A 104 -3.98 3.47 19.34
C LEU A 104 -3.77 2.55 20.54
N SER A 105 -2.78 2.82 21.39
CA SER A 105 -2.39 1.95 22.50
C SER A 105 -3.15 2.22 23.80
N GLY A 106 -3.73 3.42 23.94
CA GLY A 106 -4.29 3.90 25.19
C GLY A 106 -3.27 4.17 26.30
N LYS A 107 -1.97 4.18 25.98
CA LYS A 107 -0.88 4.46 26.91
C LYS A 107 -0.29 5.83 26.64
N GLN A 108 -0.11 6.61 27.70
CA GLN A 108 0.61 7.88 27.65
C GLN A 108 2.09 7.61 27.90
N LEU A 109 2.95 8.23 27.11
CA LEU A 109 4.39 8.12 27.23
C LEU A 109 4.95 9.51 27.51
N GLY A 110 5.89 9.61 28.44
CA GLY A 110 6.50 10.88 28.83
C GLY A 110 7.86 11.11 28.17
N GLY A 111 8.05 12.30 27.59
CA GLY A 111 9.37 12.93 27.41
C GLY A 111 10.20 12.57 26.15
N MET A 112 11.25 13.39 25.96
CA MET A 112 12.12 13.66 24.77
C MET A 112 12.72 12.49 23.96
N ALA A 113 12.44 11.23 24.29
CA ALA A 113 12.97 10.06 23.56
C ALA A 113 12.03 9.54 22.46
N PHE A 114 10.93 10.26 22.19
CA PHE A 114 9.84 9.79 21.34
C PHE A 114 10.27 9.53 19.87
N LYS A 115 11.23 10.29 19.34
CA LYS A 115 11.48 10.35 17.88
C LYS A 115 12.15 9.11 17.24
N MET A 116 12.93 8.30 17.98
CA MET A 116 13.70 7.19 17.39
C MET A 116 13.05 5.80 17.52
N ILE A 117 12.25 5.57 18.57
CA ILE A 117 11.79 4.22 18.91
C ILE A 117 10.34 3.97 18.43
N PHE A 118 9.52 5.02 18.33
CA PHE A 118 8.07 4.87 18.19
C PHE A 118 7.54 4.59 16.79
N VAL A 119 8.29 4.92 15.72
CA VAL A 119 7.86 4.55 14.36
C VAL A 119 7.74 3.03 14.25
N ASN A 120 8.65 2.27 14.87
CA ASN A 120 8.58 0.80 14.84
C ASN A 120 7.40 0.25 15.65
N GLU A 121 7.05 0.87 16.78
CA GLU A 121 5.88 0.48 17.58
C GLU A 121 4.56 0.85 16.89
N LEU A 122 4.47 2.05 16.30
CA LEU A 122 3.32 2.42 15.47
C LEU A 122 3.22 1.48 14.26
N MET A 123 4.33 1.18 13.59
CA MET A 123 4.35 0.20 12.50
C MET A 123 3.85 -1.17 12.94
N SER A 124 4.23 -1.68 14.13
CA SER A 124 3.76 -2.99 14.59
C SER A 124 2.26 -3.00 14.86
N LEU A 125 1.72 -1.93 15.46
CA LEU A 125 0.27 -1.75 15.66
C LEU A 125 -0.49 -1.62 14.33
N PHE A 126 0.06 -0.86 13.38
CA PHE A 126 -0.50 -0.72 12.03
C PHE A 126 -0.48 -2.06 11.29
N VAL A 127 0.65 -2.79 11.32
CA VAL A 127 0.81 -4.12 10.70
C VAL A 127 -0.21 -5.11 11.24
N ALA A 128 -0.40 -5.16 12.57
CA ALA A 128 -1.34 -6.06 13.22
C ALA A 128 -2.80 -5.80 12.80
N LYS A 129 -3.18 -4.54 12.57
CA LYS A 129 -4.56 -4.16 12.25
C LYS A 129 -4.86 -4.19 10.76
N ILE A 130 -3.92 -3.77 9.92
CA ILE A 130 -4.17 -3.46 8.51
C ILE A 130 -3.89 -4.65 7.59
N ILE A 131 -2.76 -5.34 7.75
CA ILE A 131 -2.36 -6.40 6.81
C ILE A 131 -3.35 -7.57 6.79
N PRO A 132 -3.83 -8.10 7.95
CA PRO A 132 -4.84 -9.16 7.94
C PRO A 132 -6.14 -8.74 7.25
N ARG A 133 -6.60 -7.50 7.50
CA ARG A 133 -7.83 -6.95 6.91
C ARG A 133 -7.71 -6.75 5.40
N PHE A 134 -6.55 -6.27 4.96
CA PHE A 134 -6.24 -6.07 3.55
C PHE A 134 -6.22 -7.41 2.80
N LEU A 135 -5.49 -8.40 3.33
CA LEU A 135 -5.37 -9.74 2.73
C LEU A 135 -6.72 -10.45 2.61
N VAL A 136 -7.62 -10.25 3.59
CA VAL A 136 -9.00 -10.77 3.56
C VAL A 136 -9.87 -10.09 2.49
N SER A 137 -9.69 -8.78 2.27
CA SER A 137 -10.46 -8.01 1.27
C SER A 137 -9.94 -8.15 -0.16
N ALA A 138 -8.66 -8.48 -0.31
CA ALA A 138 -7.95 -8.42 -1.58
C ALA A 138 -8.30 -9.55 -2.55
N GLY A 139 -8.99 -10.62 -2.10
CA GLY A 139 -9.51 -11.69 -2.95
C GLY A 139 -8.65 -11.90 -4.19
N ILE A 140 -7.38 -12.28 -3.99
CA ILE A 140 -6.36 -12.34 -5.06
C ILE A 140 -6.68 -13.55 -5.93
N THR A 141 -7.78 -13.45 -6.64
CA THR A 141 -8.34 -14.47 -7.49
C THR A 141 -8.75 -13.72 -8.75
N GLY A 142 -7.85 -13.72 -9.74
CA GLY A 142 -8.17 -13.30 -11.11
C GLY A 142 -7.76 -11.90 -11.57
N VAL A 143 -6.93 -11.14 -10.85
CA VAL A 143 -6.54 -9.77 -11.28
C VAL A 143 -5.45 -9.78 -12.36
N LEU A 144 -5.14 -10.89 -13.02
CA LEU A 144 -4.25 -10.92 -14.19
C LEU A 144 -4.99 -11.46 -15.41
N SER A 145 -6.09 -10.82 -15.81
CA SER A 145 -6.45 -10.84 -17.24
C SER A 145 -5.33 -10.06 -17.96
N VAL A 146 -4.39 -10.84 -18.51
CA VAL A 146 -3.07 -10.47 -19.03
C VAL A 146 -2.93 -9.06 -19.61
N GLY A 147 -3.91 -8.52 -20.34
CA GLY A 147 -3.80 -7.19 -20.93
C GLY A 147 -4.10 -5.99 -20.02
N ALA A 148 -5.23 -6.02 -19.29
CA ALA A 148 -5.70 -4.88 -18.51
C ALA A 148 -4.78 -4.57 -17.32
N SER A 149 -4.25 -5.60 -16.70
CA SER A 149 -3.44 -5.50 -15.48
C SER A 149 -2.01 -5.09 -15.75
N VAL A 150 -1.47 -5.41 -16.92
CA VAL A 150 -0.13 -4.98 -17.37
C VAL A 150 -0.13 -3.48 -17.66
N SER A 151 -1.12 -3.02 -18.41
CA SER A 151 -1.30 -1.59 -18.68
C SER A 151 -1.48 -0.83 -17.36
N ARG A 152 -2.41 -1.28 -16.50
CA ARG A 152 -2.65 -0.64 -15.19
C ARG A 152 -1.40 -0.66 -14.31
N SER A 153 -0.68 -1.78 -14.21
CA SER A 153 0.58 -1.88 -13.45
C SER A 153 1.60 -0.82 -13.86
N ILE A 154 1.88 -0.72 -15.16
CA ILE A 154 2.89 0.20 -15.68
C ILE A 154 2.44 1.66 -15.53
N TYR A 155 1.20 1.98 -15.93
CA TYR A 155 0.68 3.35 -15.79
C TYR A 155 0.65 3.80 -14.34
N THR A 156 0.19 2.95 -13.42
CA THR A 156 0.12 3.30 -12.00
C THR A 156 1.52 3.45 -11.38
N SER A 157 2.50 2.63 -11.81
CA SER A 157 3.91 2.80 -11.43
C SER A 157 4.46 4.16 -11.88
N TYR A 158 4.16 4.60 -13.11
CA TYR A 158 4.55 5.94 -13.59
C TYR A 158 3.82 7.08 -12.89
N GLU A 159 2.55 6.89 -12.55
CA GLU A 159 1.82 7.86 -11.72
C GLU A 159 2.44 7.98 -10.33
N LEU A 160 2.82 6.86 -9.71
CA LEU A 160 3.54 6.85 -8.45
C LEU A 160 4.86 7.63 -8.54
N LEU A 161 5.65 7.44 -9.61
CA LEU A 161 6.87 8.23 -9.85
C LEU A 161 6.61 9.74 -9.88
N ARG A 162 5.46 10.17 -10.43
CA ARG A 162 5.07 11.58 -10.48
C ARG A 162 4.59 12.09 -9.13
N LEU A 163 3.83 11.27 -8.39
CA LEU A 163 3.24 11.61 -7.09
C LEU A 163 4.30 11.66 -5.98
N ASN A 164 5.19 10.66 -5.93
CA ASN A 164 6.23 10.57 -4.91
C ASN A 164 7.41 9.73 -5.42
N LYS A 165 8.46 10.42 -5.89
CA LYS A 165 9.68 9.79 -6.44
C LYS A 165 10.39 8.89 -5.42
N GLU A 166 10.36 9.25 -4.15
CA GLU A 166 11.08 8.51 -3.11
C GLU A 166 10.44 7.14 -2.88
N ILE A 167 9.12 7.10 -2.68
CA ILE A 167 8.37 5.85 -2.55
C ILE A 167 8.51 4.99 -3.81
N TYR A 168 8.44 5.62 -4.99
CA TYR A 168 8.67 4.92 -6.25
C TYR A 168 10.03 4.20 -6.28
N PHE A 169 11.11 4.91 -6.01
CA PHE A 169 12.45 4.33 -6.07
C PHE A 169 12.67 3.29 -4.97
N GLU A 170 12.09 3.47 -3.78
CA GLU A 170 12.16 2.49 -2.70
C GLU A 170 11.42 1.19 -3.06
N LEU A 171 10.20 1.28 -3.59
CA LEU A 171 9.45 0.10 -4.03
C LEU A 171 10.15 -0.60 -5.19
N ARG A 172 10.70 0.16 -6.14
CA ARG A 172 11.48 -0.37 -7.26
C ARG A 172 12.72 -1.11 -6.79
N ALA A 173 13.47 -0.54 -5.85
CA ALA A 173 14.65 -1.19 -5.26
C ALA A 173 14.30 -2.45 -4.47
N ASN A 174 13.10 -2.53 -3.90
CA ASN A 174 12.60 -3.68 -3.13
C ASN A 174 12.06 -4.84 -4.01
N GLY A 175 12.58 -5.00 -5.22
CA GLY A 175 12.20 -6.08 -6.13
C GLY A 175 11.04 -5.69 -7.03
N ASP A 176 11.09 -4.49 -7.62
CA ASP A 176 10.12 -4.00 -8.60
C ASP A 176 8.67 -3.89 -8.07
N LEU A 177 8.51 -3.69 -6.75
CA LEU A 177 7.20 -3.58 -6.11
C LEU A 177 6.39 -2.35 -6.57
N ASP A 178 7.03 -1.38 -7.23
CA ASP A 178 6.34 -0.27 -7.90
C ASP A 178 5.34 -0.77 -8.94
N LEU A 179 5.62 -1.90 -9.58
CA LEU A 179 4.73 -2.52 -10.57
C LEU A 179 3.54 -3.25 -9.92
N LEU A 180 3.58 -3.47 -8.60
CA LEU A 180 2.50 -4.11 -7.84
C LEU A 180 1.68 -3.12 -7.03
N TYR A 181 2.13 -1.86 -6.94
CA TYR A 181 1.43 -0.79 -6.25
C TYR A 181 -0.03 -0.63 -6.72
N PHE A 182 -0.34 -0.89 -7.99
CA PHE A 182 -1.72 -0.84 -8.51
C PHE A 182 -2.70 -1.79 -7.79
N LEU A 183 -2.21 -2.87 -7.17
CA LEU A 183 -3.03 -3.81 -6.38
C LEU A 183 -3.53 -3.17 -5.08
N VAL A 184 -2.79 -2.19 -4.57
CA VAL A 184 -3.05 -1.57 -3.27
C VAL A 184 -3.40 -0.09 -3.40
N GLU A 185 -3.24 0.52 -4.59
CA GLU A 185 -3.31 1.95 -4.85
C GLU A 185 -4.47 2.63 -4.12
N ASP A 186 -5.70 2.15 -4.29
CA ASP A 186 -6.91 2.77 -3.71
C ASP A 186 -6.80 2.96 -2.19
N ASN A 187 -6.04 2.09 -1.52
CA ASN A 187 -5.88 2.08 -0.09
C ASN A 187 -4.64 2.85 0.40
N VAL A 188 -3.55 2.83 -0.36
CA VAL A 188 -2.28 3.47 0.05
C VAL A 188 -2.10 4.88 -0.51
N ARG A 189 -2.76 5.21 -1.62
CA ARG A 189 -2.68 6.54 -2.24
C ARG A 189 -3.05 7.67 -1.29
N PRO A 190 -4.07 7.56 -0.41
CA PRO A 190 -4.34 8.59 0.59
C PRO A 190 -3.16 8.85 1.54
N PHE A 191 -2.36 7.83 1.88
CA PHE A 191 -1.14 8.02 2.67
C PHE A 191 -0.05 8.75 1.87
N ILE A 192 0.09 8.44 0.59
CA ILE A 192 1.04 9.12 -0.31
C ILE A 192 0.66 10.60 -0.49
N ASP A 193 -0.63 10.87 -0.68
CA ASP A 193 -1.16 12.23 -0.74
C ASP A 193 -0.89 12.97 0.58
N ALA A 194 -1.09 12.33 1.74
CA ALA A 194 -0.79 12.93 3.04
C ALA A 194 0.70 13.25 3.23
N ILE A 195 1.60 12.37 2.78
CA ILE A 195 3.06 12.59 2.83
C ILE A 195 3.47 13.88 2.10
N GLN A 196 2.78 14.26 1.02
CA GLN A 196 3.09 15.49 0.27
C GLN A 196 2.86 16.77 1.10
N TYR A 197 1.99 16.72 2.12
CA TYR A 197 1.71 17.86 2.98
C TYR A 197 2.59 17.89 4.23
N GLN A 198 3.27 16.79 4.57
CA GLN A 198 4.11 16.72 5.77
C GLN A 198 5.22 17.78 5.74
N GLY A 199 5.32 18.54 6.82
CA GLY A 199 6.27 19.64 6.93
C GLY A 199 5.92 20.55 8.10
N THR A 200 6.93 21.29 8.57
CA THR A 200 6.76 22.20 9.70
C THR A 200 5.71 23.27 9.37
N ASP A 201 4.71 23.41 10.26
CA ASP A 201 3.63 24.40 10.18
C ASP A 201 2.69 24.34 8.97
N ASN A 202 2.63 23.22 8.26
CA ASN A 202 1.61 23.03 7.23
C ASN A 202 0.21 22.86 7.84
N THR A 203 -0.71 23.78 7.55
CA THR A 203 -2.11 23.72 8.00
C THR A 203 -2.83 22.50 7.46
N SER A 204 -2.57 22.12 6.21
CA SER A 204 -3.18 20.95 5.58
C SER A 204 -2.73 19.66 6.25
N ASP A 205 -1.46 19.55 6.65
CA ASP A 205 -0.96 18.39 7.41
C ASP A 205 -1.66 18.27 8.77
N LYS A 206 -1.78 19.39 9.49
CA LYS A 206 -2.49 19.43 10.79
C LYS A 206 -3.95 19.01 10.63
N GLU A 207 -4.63 19.48 9.58
CA GLU A 207 -6.02 19.11 9.28
C GLU A 207 -6.18 17.63 8.91
N ILE A 208 -5.36 17.13 7.96
CA ILE A 208 -5.34 15.71 7.56
C ILE A 208 -5.13 14.84 8.80
N PHE A 209 -4.10 15.15 9.60
CA PHE A 209 -3.76 14.39 10.78
C PHE A 209 -4.89 14.41 11.82
N ASN A 210 -5.50 15.57 12.10
CA ASN A 210 -6.57 15.66 13.09
C ASN A 210 -7.82 14.87 12.67
N HIS A 211 -8.20 14.94 11.39
CA HIS A 211 -9.30 14.14 10.86
C HIS A 211 -9.00 12.65 10.90
N PHE A 212 -7.79 12.24 10.48
CA PHE A 212 -7.35 10.86 10.54
C PHE A 212 -7.36 10.35 11.97
N LEU A 213 -6.71 11.09 12.88
CA LEU A 213 -6.66 10.78 14.29
C LEU A 213 -8.07 10.64 14.85
N ALA A 214 -9.02 11.51 14.51
CA ALA A 214 -10.40 11.44 14.99
C ALA A 214 -11.09 10.10 14.68
N GLY A 215 -10.92 9.58 13.46
CA GLY A 215 -11.56 8.32 13.01
C GLY A 215 -10.84 7.03 13.43
N VAL A 216 -9.56 7.10 13.82
CA VAL A 216 -8.83 5.92 14.28
C VAL A 216 -9.43 5.37 15.58
N SER A 217 -9.91 4.12 15.57
CA SER A 217 -10.38 3.45 16.79
C SER A 217 -9.22 2.90 17.62
N ARG A 218 -9.35 2.97 18.96
CA ARG A 218 -8.40 2.36 19.92
C ARG A 218 -8.23 0.87 19.62
N VAL A 219 -6.99 0.38 19.78
CA VAL A 219 -6.64 -1.05 19.68
C VAL A 219 -6.82 -1.71 21.03
#